data_AF-A0A1Y2IMV9-F1
#
_entry.id   AF-A0A1Y2IMV9-F1
#
_cell.length_a   1.000
_cell.length_b   1.000
_cell.length_c   1.000
_cell.angle_alpha   90.00
_cell.angle_beta   90.00
_cell.angle_gamma   90.00
#
_symmetry.space_group_name_H-M   'P 1'
#
loop_
_entity.id
_entity.type
_entity.pdbx_description
1 polymer ?
#
loop_
_entity_poly.entity_id
_entity_poly.type
_entity_poly.pdbx_seq_one_letter_code
_entity_poly.pdbx_strand_id
1 'polypeptide(L)'
;MGIGDESMNYDTHVLRKRGVWTVPVVLGDCIPCSDRDDEEKEAWARMMMILFVPWRHSSDLKATSESWRAAFERRHNELSSKLIEIIANINVLTECRDVRDACQASRRSAALASIADGK
;
A
#
# COMPACT_ATOMS: atom_id res chain seq x y z
N MET A 1 -32.52 24.45 -10.80
CA MET A 1 -31.82 23.31 -11.39
C MET A 1 -30.74 22.89 -10.42
N GLY A 2 -31.10 22.09 -9.42
CA GLY A 2 -30.17 21.57 -8.41
C GLY A 2 -29.96 20.10 -8.70
N ILE A 3 -28.77 19.75 -9.19
CA ILE A 3 -28.36 18.35 -9.33
C ILE A 3 -27.94 17.92 -7.94
N GLY A 4 -28.86 17.31 -7.20
CA GLY A 4 -28.51 16.48 -6.06
C GLY A 4 -27.79 15.26 -6.62
N ASP A 5 -26.46 15.23 -6.47
CA ASP A 5 -25.67 14.03 -6.69
C ASP A 5 -25.96 13.07 -5.53
N GLU A 6 -27.11 12.42 -5.62
CA GLU A 6 -27.46 11.26 -4.84
C GLU A 6 -26.49 10.13 -5.22
N SER A 7 -25.53 9.87 -4.34
CA SER A 7 -24.70 8.69 -4.46
C SER A 7 -25.59 7.45 -4.31
N MET A 8 -25.96 6.86 -5.45
CA MET A 8 -26.68 5.61 -5.60
C MET A 8 -26.09 4.57 -4.63
N ASN A 9 -26.91 3.98 -3.75
CA ASN A 9 -26.64 2.86 -2.82
C ASN A 9 -26.54 3.13 -1.29
N TYR A 10 -27.27 4.13 -0.75
CA TYR A 10 -27.32 4.36 0.71
C TYR A 10 -28.07 3.27 1.52
N ASP A 11 -29.03 2.54 0.90
CA ASP A 11 -29.87 1.55 1.61
C ASP A 11 -29.27 0.13 1.71
N THR A 12 -28.20 -0.18 0.97
CA THR A 12 -27.67 -1.56 0.88
C THR A 12 -26.45 -1.82 1.77
N HIS A 13 -25.86 -0.77 2.35
CA HIS A 13 -24.59 -0.87 3.07
C HIS A 13 -24.82 -0.75 4.58
N VAL A 14 -24.91 -1.88 5.28
CA VAL A 14 -24.95 -1.91 6.74
C VAL A 14 -23.52 -2.00 7.30
N LEU A 15 -23.10 -0.98 8.05
CA LEU A 15 -21.86 -1.00 8.83
C LEU A 15 -22.01 -1.94 10.02
N ARG A 16 -21.59 -3.20 9.84
CA ARG A 16 -21.58 -4.20 10.91
C ARG A 16 -20.23 -4.22 11.61
N LYS A 17 -20.19 -3.82 12.89
CA LYS A 17 -19.02 -4.00 13.74
C LYS A 17 -18.75 -5.51 13.88
N ARG A 18 -17.61 -5.98 13.38
CA ARG A 18 -17.18 -7.36 13.59
C ARG A 18 -16.69 -7.52 15.03
N GLY A 19 -17.22 -8.52 15.74
CA GLY A 19 -16.80 -8.88 17.11
C GLY A 19 -15.56 -9.78 17.16
N VAL A 20 -15.09 -10.25 16.01
CA VAL A 20 -13.94 -11.15 15.88
C VAL A 20 -12.80 -10.41 15.17
N TRP A 21 -11.60 -10.50 15.75
CA TRP A 21 -10.39 -9.97 15.12
C TRP A 21 -10.17 -10.66 13.78
N THR A 22 -10.18 -9.89 12.70
CA THR A 22 -9.93 -10.39 11.35
C THR A 22 -8.67 -9.73 10.82
N VAL A 23 -7.76 -10.50 10.22
CA VAL A 23 -6.60 -9.93 9.55
C VAL A 23 -7.04 -9.40 8.18
N PRO A 24 -6.92 -8.09 7.90
CA PRO A 24 -7.27 -7.56 6.60
C PRO A 24 -6.31 -8.11 5.55
N VAL A 25 -6.86 -8.77 4.52
CA VAL A 25 -6.10 -9.14 3.32
C VAL A 25 -6.15 -7.94 2.39
N VAL A 26 -5.00 -7.34 2.11
CA VAL A 26 -4.89 -6.24 1.15
C VAL A 26 -5.06 -6.84 -0.25
N LEU A 27 -6.17 -6.51 -0.91
CA LEU A 27 -6.47 -6.89 -2.29
C LEU A 27 -6.20 -5.67 -3.18
N GLY A 28 -5.25 -5.77 -4.10
CA GLY A 28 -4.88 -4.68 -4.99
C GLY A 28 -3.49 -4.86 -5.58
N ASP A 29 -3.03 -3.84 -6.31
CA ASP A 29 -1.66 -3.78 -6.83
C ASP A 29 -0.64 -3.91 -5.70
N CYS A 30 0.57 -4.33 -6.07
CA CYS A 30 1.67 -4.59 -5.16
C CYS A 30 1.92 -3.41 -4.19
N ILE A 31 2.07 -3.72 -2.89
CA ILE A 31 2.55 -2.74 -1.89
C ILE A 31 3.85 -2.10 -2.44
N PRO A 32 3.92 -0.76 -2.54
CA PRO A 32 5.08 -0.04 -3.06
C PRO A 32 6.33 -0.35 -2.23
N CYS A 33 7.51 -0.33 -2.84
CA CYS A 33 8.77 -0.51 -2.12
C CYS A 33 9.29 0.84 -1.59
N SER A 34 9.89 0.86 -0.41
CA SER A 34 10.43 2.07 0.21
C SER A 34 11.79 2.52 -0.34
N ASP A 35 12.50 1.69 -1.11
CA ASP A 35 13.94 1.91 -1.42
C ASP A 35 14.24 2.40 -2.85
N ARG A 36 13.21 2.68 -3.64
CA ARG A 36 13.37 3.09 -5.04
C ARG A 36 13.32 4.61 -5.20
N ASP A 37 12.21 5.13 -5.73
CA ASP A 37 12.05 6.54 -6.09
C ASP A 37 11.34 7.35 -5.00
N ASP A 38 11.51 8.67 -5.01
CA ASP A 38 10.82 9.57 -4.07
C ASP A 38 9.29 9.47 -4.19
N GLU A 39 8.76 9.22 -5.39
CA GLU A 39 7.34 8.98 -5.63
C GLU A 39 6.85 7.65 -5.02
N GLU A 40 7.64 6.58 -5.14
CA GLU A 40 7.33 5.29 -4.52
C GLU A 40 7.43 5.36 -2.99
N LYS A 41 8.38 6.14 -2.45
CA LYS A 41 8.48 6.43 -1.01
C LYS A 41 7.25 7.15 -0.48
N GLU A 42 6.75 8.15 -1.22
CA GLU A 42 5.51 8.85 -0.86
C GLU A 42 4.30 7.91 -0.95
N ALA A 43 4.23 7.05 -1.97
CA ALA A 43 3.18 6.06 -2.10
C ALA A 43 3.22 4.99 -1.00
N TRP A 44 4.42 4.54 -0.63
CA TRP A 44 4.67 3.61 0.47
C TRP A 44 4.25 4.21 1.80
N ALA A 45 4.69 5.44 2.10
CA ALA A 45 4.34 6.15 3.34
C ALA A 45 2.82 6.30 3.46
N ARG A 46 2.15 6.72 2.38
CA ARG A 46 0.69 6.77 2.32
C ARG A 46 0.04 5.43 2.64
N MET A 47 0.55 4.33 2.06
CA MET A 47 0.00 2.99 2.28
C MET A 47 0.18 2.53 3.73
N MET A 48 1.37 2.71 4.32
CA MET A 48 1.63 2.35 5.72
C MET A 48 0.76 3.16 6.68
N MET A 49 0.55 4.44 6.41
CA MET A 49 -0.34 5.29 7.21
C MET A 49 -1.79 4.81 7.15
N ILE A 50 -2.30 4.47 5.96
CA ILE A 50 -3.69 3.99 5.80
C ILE A 50 -3.91 2.67 6.56
N LEU A 51 -2.91 1.78 6.59
CA LEU A 51 -3.02 0.46 7.18
C LEU A 51 -2.83 0.44 8.70
N PHE A 52 -1.91 1.26 9.23
CA PHE A 52 -1.46 1.13 10.61
C PHE A 52 -1.83 2.32 11.51
N VAL A 53 -2.18 3.46 10.94
CA VAL A 53 -2.65 4.62 11.71
C VAL A 53 -4.18 4.55 11.78
N PRO A 54 -4.82 4.75 12.94
CA PRO A 54 -6.26 4.89 13.02
C PRO A 54 -6.69 6.24 12.44
N TRP A 55 -7.64 6.26 11.51
CA TRP A 55 -8.16 7.48 10.91
C TRP A 55 -9.67 7.39 10.65
N ARG A 56 -10.35 8.53 10.70
CA ARG A 56 -11.76 8.68 10.27
C ARG A 56 -11.87 9.61 9.07
N HIS A 57 -10.98 10.61 9.00
CA HIS A 57 -10.88 11.56 7.92
C HIS A 57 -9.46 11.59 7.36
N SER A 58 -9.31 11.99 6.10
CA SER A 58 -7.99 12.13 5.47
C SER A 58 -7.08 13.13 6.19
N SER A 59 -7.67 14.13 6.85
CA SER A 59 -6.97 15.11 7.70
C SER A 59 -6.33 14.49 8.94
N ASP A 60 -6.79 13.32 9.40
CA ASP A 60 -6.22 12.63 10.56
C ASP A 60 -4.86 11.99 10.21
N LEU A 61 -4.64 11.72 8.92
CA LEU A 61 -3.41 11.15 8.41
C LEU A 61 -2.38 12.25 8.13
N LYS A 62 -2.72 13.23 7.30
CA LYS A 62 -1.75 14.21 6.76
C LYS A 62 -2.33 15.62 6.74
N ALA A 63 -1.52 16.62 7.07
CA ALA A 63 -1.88 18.02 6.84
C ALA A 63 -1.85 18.37 5.33
N THR A 64 -2.61 19.38 4.91
CA THR A 64 -2.76 19.72 3.48
C THR A 64 -1.42 20.01 2.79
N SER A 65 -0.50 20.69 3.47
CA SER A 65 0.82 21.09 2.96
C SER A 65 1.95 20.12 3.30
N GLU A 66 1.69 19.05 4.05
CA GLU A 66 2.71 18.07 4.48
C GLU A 66 2.86 16.98 3.42
N SER A 67 4.04 16.39 3.24
CA SER A 67 4.20 15.19 2.39
C SER A 67 3.80 13.93 3.16
N TRP A 68 3.50 12.84 2.48
CA TRP A 68 3.17 11.58 3.16
C TRP A 68 4.36 11.04 3.95
N ARG A 69 5.58 11.24 3.44
CA ARG A 69 6.80 10.84 4.16
C ARG A 69 6.97 11.60 5.46
N ALA A 70 6.82 12.93 5.44
CA ALA A 70 6.90 13.75 6.64
C ALA A 70 5.81 13.39 7.67
N ALA A 71 4.59 13.13 7.21
CA ALA A 71 3.49 12.74 8.08
C ALA A 71 3.69 11.35 8.71
N PHE A 72 4.27 10.41 7.95
CA PHE A 72 4.65 9.10 8.46
C PHE A 72 5.75 9.21 9.51
N GLU A 73 6.82 9.96 9.25
CA GLU A 73 7.91 10.19 10.21
C GLU A 73 7.40 10.80 11.52
N ARG A 74 6.50 11.79 11.44
CA ARG A 74 5.87 12.41 12.60
C ARG A 74 5.11 11.38 13.45
N ARG A 75 4.35 10.50 12.80
CA ARG A 75 3.54 9.46 13.48
C ARG A 75 4.32 8.21 13.84
N HIS A 76 5.50 7.99 13.25
CA HIS A 76 6.30 6.78 13.46
C HIS A 76 6.64 6.56 14.94
N ASN A 77 6.92 7.65 15.66
CA ASN A 77 7.23 7.59 17.10
C ASN A 77 6.02 7.27 17.98
N GLU A 78 4.80 7.45 17.46
CA GLU A 78 3.54 7.13 18.15
C GLU A 78 3.13 5.66 17.91
N LEU A 79 3.74 4.99 16.94
CA LEU A 79 3.44 3.59 16.64
C LEU A 79 4.01 2.65 17.70
N SER A 80 3.25 1.62 18.03
CA SER A 80 3.75 0.52 18.87
C SER A 80 4.94 -0.16 18.20
N SER A 81 5.93 -0.59 18.99
CA SER A 81 7.10 -1.34 18.52
C SER A 81 6.71 -2.56 17.67
N LYS A 82 5.59 -3.22 18.00
CA LYS A 82 5.07 -4.35 17.22
C LYS A 82 4.61 -3.94 15.82
N LEU A 83 4.01 -2.76 15.67
CA LEU A 83 3.60 -2.24 14.37
C LEU A 83 4.82 -1.86 13.53
N ILE A 84 5.83 -1.26 14.15
CA ILE A 84 7.11 -0.94 13.49
C ILE A 84 7.78 -2.21 12.96
N GLU A 85 7.80 -3.29 13.74
CA GLU A 85 8.31 -4.60 13.32
C GLU A 85 7.52 -5.18 12.13
N ILE A 86 6.19 -5.08 12.16
CA ILE A 86 5.34 -5.51 11.04
C ILE A 86 5.63 -4.70 9.78
N ILE A 87 5.77 -3.37 9.90
CA ILE A 87 6.11 -2.49 8.78
C ILE A 87 7.47 -2.87 8.18
N ALA A 88 8.47 -3.13 9.02
CA ALA A 88 9.79 -3.58 8.58
C ALA A 88 9.70 -4.93 7.83
N ASN A 89 8.93 -5.88 8.35
CA ASN A 89 8.71 -7.17 7.68
C ASN A 89 8.00 -7.01 6.33
N ILE A 90 7.04 -6.10 6.22
CA ILE A 90 6.38 -5.79 4.94
C ILE A 90 7.41 -5.28 3.93
N ASN A 91 8.32 -4.40 4.34
CA ASN A 91 9.38 -3.89 3.46
C ASN A 91 10.28 -5.00 2.92
N VAL A 92 10.74 -5.89 3.81
CA VAL A 92 11.58 -7.04 3.42
C VAL A 92 10.83 -7.96 2.45
N LEU A 93 9.55 -8.24 2.70
CA LEU A 93 8.72 -9.06 1.82
C LEU A 93 8.51 -8.43 0.45
N THR A 94 8.32 -7.10 0.39
CA THR A 94 8.21 -6.38 -0.89
C THR A 94 9.52 -6.39 -1.66
N GLU A 95 10.65 -6.15 -1.01
CA GLU A 95 11.98 -6.19 -1.65
C GLU A 95 12.25 -7.59 -2.23
N CYS A 96 12.03 -8.64 -1.45
CA CYS A 96 12.24 -10.01 -1.90
C CYS A 96 11.32 -10.39 -3.07
N ARG A 97 10.10 -9.88 -3.09
CA ARG A 97 9.16 -10.09 -4.20
C ARG A 97 9.67 -9.41 -5.46
N ASP A 98 10.13 -8.17 -5.37
CA ASP A 98 10.61 -7.41 -6.53
C ASP A 98 11.84 -8.07 -7.17
N VAL A 99 12.77 -8.58 -6.34
CA VAL A 99 13.93 -9.37 -6.82
C VAL A 99 13.47 -10.64 -7.53
N ARG A 100 12.49 -11.34 -6.98
CA ARG A 100 11.94 -12.56 -7.58
C ARG A 100 11.29 -12.26 -8.94
N ASP A 101 10.51 -11.20 -9.03
CA ASP A 101 9.79 -10.83 -10.25
C ASP A 101 10.78 -10.37 -11.34
N ALA A 102 11.82 -9.63 -10.98
CA ALA A 102 12.91 -9.29 -11.89
C ALA A 102 13.63 -10.53 -12.42
N CYS A 103 13.92 -11.51 -11.56
CA CYS A 103 14.54 -12.78 -11.97
C CYS A 103 13.62 -13.58 -12.91
N GLN A 104 12.32 -13.65 -12.63
CA GLN A 104 11.35 -14.32 -13.50
C GLN A 104 11.22 -13.62 -14.86
N ALA A 105 11.19 -12.29 -14.89
CA ALA A 105 11.14 -11.51 -16.12
C ALA A 105 12.37 -11.77 -17.01
N SER A 106 13.58 -11.73 -16.43
CA SER A 106 14.83 -12.02 -17.13
C SER A 106 14.89 -13.45 -17.69
N ARG A 107 14.34 -14.44 -16.96
CA ARG A 107 14.25 -15.82 -17.47
C ARG A 107 13.24 -15.95 -18.62
N ARG A 108 12.12 -15.23 -18.54
CA ARG A 108 11.12 -15.20 -19.63
C ARG A 108 11.69 -14.54 -20.88
N SER A 109 12.39 -13.41 -20.76
CA SER A 109 13.01 -12.74 -21.90
C SER A 109 14.11 -13.60 -22.54
N ALA A 110 14.96 -14.26 -21.74
CA ALA A 110 15.97 -15.18 -22.26
C ALA A 110 15.35 -16.40 -22.98
N ALA A 111 14.27 -16.97 -22.45
CA ALA A 111 13.57 -18.07 -23.10
C ALA A 111 12.95 -17.64 -24.45
N LEU A 112 12.36 -16.44 -24.51
CA LEU A 112 11.81 -15.89 -25.75
C LEU A 112 12.90 -15.62 -26.80
N ALA A 113 14.08 -15.13 -26.40
CA ALA A 113 15.21 -14.92 -27.29
C ALA A 113 15.74 -16.24 -27.87
N SER A 114 15.89 -17.28 -27.04
CA SER A 114 16.32 -18.61 -27.51
C SER A 114 15.35 -19.28 -28.49
N ILE A 115 14.05 -18.96 -28.42
CA ILE A 115 13.06 -19.43 -29.39
C ILE A 115 13.19 -18.67 -30.72
N ALA A 116 13.55 -17.37 -30.66
CA ALA A 116 13.72 -16.54 -31.85
C ALA A 116 15.00 -16.87 -32.64
N ASP A 117 16.11 -17.21 -31.96
CA ASP A 117 17.38 -17.57 -32.60
C ASP A 117 17.39 -18.99 -33.21
N GLY A 118 16.43 -19.84 -32.85
CA GLY A 118 16.33 -21.23 -33.32
C GLY A 118 15.53 -21.43 -34.62
N LYS A 119 15.29 -20.38 -35.42
CA LYS A 119 14.45 -20.42 -36.62
C LYS A 119 15.19 -19.97 -37.88
#